data_AF-A0A8K9WSC0-F1
#
_entry.id   AF-A0A8K9WSC0-F1
#
_cell.length_a   1.000
_cell.length_b   1.000
_cell.length_c   1.000
_cell.angle_alpha   90.00
_cell.angle_beta   90.00
_cell.angle_gamma   90.00
#
_symmetry.space_group_name_H-M   'P 1'
#
loop_
_entity.id
_entity.type
_entity.pdbx_description
1 polymer ?
#
loop_
_entity_poly.entity_id
_entity_poly.type
_entity_poly.pdbx_seq_one_letter_code
_entity_poly.pdbx_strand_id
1 'polypeptide(L)'
;MSFRTSYRSGGSSMGGGMGGSTTIRKSFTSQSLAAPGSTRMSSGSVRHSGAGFGGGMGMGGGSGFSSSSSAGGYGGGLGAGYGGGMGGGFHGATITAVTSNQSLLAPLNLAIDPNIQVVRTHEKEQIKTLNNRFASFIDKVRFLEQQNKMLETKWSLLQDQTTTRSNIDAMFEAYISNLRRQLDGLGNEKMKLEGELKNMQGLVEDFKNKYEDEINKRASVENEFVLLKKDVDGAYMNKVELEAKVDALQDEINFLRAVYEAELRELQGQIKDTSVVVEMDNSRNLDMDSIVAEVRAQYEDIANRSRAEAETWYKQKYEEMQSSAGQYGEDLRSTKTEIAELNRMIARLQNEIESVKGQRANLEAQIAEAEERGELAVKDAKLRIRDLEDALQRAKQDMARQVREYQELMNVKLALDIEIATYRKLLEGEESRISSGGASATIHVQQSSGGNYSSAGSGGVGLITGMFAFILVHWILGS
;
A
#
# COMPACT_ATOMS: atom_id res chain seq x y z
N MET A 1 71.22 -27.74 -20.81
CA MET A 1 71.39 -28.40 -22.12
C MET A 1 70.10 -28.24 -22.88
N SER A 2 70.14 -27.35 -23.87
CA SER A 2 69.05 -27.03 -24.80
C SER A 2 68.73 -28.21 -25.70
N PHE A 3 67.47 -28.39 -26.06
CA PHE A 3 67.02 -28.34 -27.47
C PHE A 3 65.53 -28.02 -27.51
N ARG A 4 65.22 -26.82 -28.04
CA ARG A 4 63.90 -26.43 -28.55
C ARG A 4 63.75 -27.03 -29.94
N THR A 5 62.59 -27.60 -30.25
CA THR A 5 62.11 -27.68 -31.64
C THR A 5 60.62 -27.37 -31.70
N SER A 6 60.32 -26.19 -32.21
CA SER A 6 59.03 -25.74 -32.70
C SER A 6 58.75 -26.37 -34.07
N TYR A 7 57.54 -26.87 -34.31
CA TYR A 7 57.02 -27.08 -35.67
C TYR A 7 55.81 -26.19 -35.94
N ARG A 8 55.84 -25.70 -37.17
CA ARG A 8 55.10 -24.61 -37.80
C ARG A 8 53.90 -25.22 -38.51
N SER A 9 52.68 -24.74 -38.26
CA SER A 9 51.51 -25.12 -39.06
C SER A 9 51.54 -24.38 -40.39
N GLY A 10 51.55 -25.14 -41.48
CA GLY A 10 51.24 -24.68 -42.82
C GLY A 10 50.00 -25.44 -43.27
N GLY A 11 48.90 -24.72 -43.48
CA GLY A 11 47.64 -25.27 -43.99
C GLY A 11 47.13 -24.36 -45.09
N SER A 12 47.43 -24.74 -46.33
CA SER A 12 46.95 -24.13 -47.56
C SER A 12 45.49 -24.50 -47.82
N SER A 13 44.77 -23.57 -48.44
CA SER A 13 43.38 -23.64 -48.88
C SER A 13 43.07 -24.80 -49.83
N MET A 14 41.84 -25.31 -49.77
CA MET A 14 41.09 -25.72 -50.96
C MET A 14 39.61 -25.45 -50.74
N GLY A 15 39.09 -24.48 -51.49
CA GLY A 15 37.67 -24.24 -51.66
C GLY A 15 37.07 -25.22 -52.64
N GLY A 16 35.82 -25.61 -52.38
CA GLY A 16 34.98 -26.36 -53.31
C GLY A 16 33.56 -25.85 -53.14
N GLY A 17 33.14 -24.96 -54.04
CA GLY A 17 31.74 -24.60 -54.24
C GLY A 17 31.12 -25.47 -55.32
N MET A 18 29.87 -25.84 -55.13
CA MET A 18 28.85 -26.30 -56.09
C MET A 18 27.67 -26.75 -55.20
N GLY A 19 26.40 -26.48 -55.45
CA GLY A 19 25.67 -26.04 -56.63
C GLY A 19 24.23 -26.49 -56.32
N GLY A 20 23.25 -25.58 -56.45
CA GLY A 20 21.91 -25.78 -55.90
C GLY A 20 21.07 -26.84 -56.61
N SER A 21 19.93 -27.18 -56.01
CA SER A 21 18.70 -27.44 -56.75
C SER A 21 17.48 -27.32 -55.85
N THR A 22 16.74 -26.23 -56.06
CA THR A 22 15.39 -25.97 -55.56
C THR A 22 14.41 -26.92 -56.23
N THR A 23 13.70 -27.76 -55.46
CA THR A 23 12.52 -28.48 -55.98
C THR A 23 11.26 -27.98 -55.30
N ILE A 24 10.47 -27.27 -56.10
CA ILE A 24 9.09 -26.87 -55.90
C ILE A 24 8.22 -28.14 -55.85
N ARG A 25 7.43 -28.34 -54.79
CA ARG A 25 6.27 -29.23 -54.81
C ARG A 25 4.98 -28.45 -54.65
N LYS A 26 4.13 -28.62 -55.66
CA LYS A 26 2.81 -28.03 -55.83
C LYS A 26 1.79 -28.66 -54.87
N SER A 27 0.87 -27.81 -54.46
CA SER A 27 -0.41 -28.06 -53.81
C SER A 27 -1.29 -29.06 -54.56
N PHE A 28 -2.00 -29.91 -53.81
CA PHE A 28 -3.28 -30.49 -54.22
C PHE A 28 -4.33 -30.18 -53.17
N THR A 29 -5.35 -29.46 -53.61
CA THR A 29 -6.65 -29.24 -52.97
C THR A 29 -7.55 -30.44 -53.24
N SER A 30 -8.31 -30.87 -52.24
CA SER A 30 -9.52 -31.68 -52.43
C SER A 30 -10.61 -31.19 -51.49
N GLN A 31 -11.57 -30.49 -52.08
CA GLN A 31 -12.90 -30.22 -51.56
C GLN A 31 -13.71 -31.52 -51.51
N SER A 32 -14.45 -31.73 -50.43
CA SER A 32 -15.72 -32.49 -50.49
C SER A 32 -16.73 -31.92 -49.50
N LEU A 33 -17.99 -32.01 -49.92
CA LEU A 33 -19.19 -31.31 -49.49
C LEU A 33 -20.04 -32.15 -48.50
N ALA A 34 -20.80 -31.44 -47.66
CA ALA A 34 -22.13 -31.74 -47.08
C ALA A 34 -22.26 -32.92 -46.08
N ALA A 35 -23.16 -32.95 -45.09
CA ALA A 35 -24.00 -32.01 -44.31
C ALA A 35 -24.61 -32.87 -43.14
N PRO A 36 -25.64 -32.44 -42.41
CA PRO A 36 -25.60 -32.07 -40.99
C PRO A 36 -26.09 -33.15 -40.00
N GLY A 37 -25.55 -33.13 -38.79
CA GLY A 37 -26.01 -33.96 -37.67
C GLY A 37 -26.48 -33.12 -36.49
N SER A 38 -27.79 -32.98 -36.36
CA SER A 38 -28.47 -32.38 -35.20
C SER A 38 -28.26 -33.21 -33.94
N THR A 39 -27.87 -32.59 -32.82
CA THR A 39 -28.22 -33.08 -31.49
C THR A 39 -28.47 -31.91 -30.55
N ARG A 40 -29.73 -31.79 -30.14
CA ARG A 40 -30.22 -30.95 -29.05
C ARG A 40 -29.80 -31.60 -27.73
N MET A 41 -29.25 -30.84 -26.80
CA MET A 41 -29.29 -31.17 -25.37
C MET A 41 -29.58 -29.87 -24.61
N SER A 42 -30.68 -29.91 -23.86
CA SER A 42 -31.16 -28.90 -22.92
C SER A 42 -30.79 -29.35 -21.51
N SER A 43 -30.31 -28.43 -20.67
CA SER A 43 -30.25 -28.48 -19.20
C SER A 43 -29.33 -27.32 -18.80
N GLY A 44 -29.59 -26.46 -17.83
CA GLY A 44 -30.57 -26.45 -16.76
C GLY A 44 -30.08 -25.35 -15.81
N SER A 45 -30.97 -24.45 -15.42
CA SER A 45 -30.69 -23.42 -14.42
C SER A 45 -30.45 -24.09 -13.06
N VAL A 46 -29.34 -23.76 -12.40
CA VAL A 46 -29.18 -24.03 -10.96
C VAL A 46 -28.62 -22.80 -10.27
N ARG A 47 -29.44 -22.27 -9.36
CA ARG A 47 -29.14 -21.26 -8.35
C ARG A 47 -28.49 -21.95 -7.15
N HIS A 48 -27.44 -21.36 -6.60
CA HIS A 48 -26.99 -21.54 -5.21
C HIS A 48 -26.52 -20.14 -4.75
N SER A 49 -27.21 -19.44 -3.85
CA SER A 49 -27.28 -19.58 -2.39
C SER A 49 -25.91 -19.49 -1.70
N GLY A 50 -25.60 -18.31 -1.17
CA GLY A 50 -24.56 -18.06 -0.18
C GLY A 50 -25.06 -16.97 0.78
N ALA A 51 -25.06 -17.30 2.07
CA ALA A 51 -25.73 -16.60 3.16
C ALA A 51 -24.75 -15.84 4.08
N GLY A 52 -25.30 -14.97 4.93
CA GLY A 52 -24.65 -14.30 6.08
C GLY A 52 -24.25 -12.85 5.74
N PHE A 53 -24.56 -11.81 6.52
CA PHE A 53 -24.79 -11.62 7.97
C PHE A 53 -25.66 -10.34 8.11
N GLY A 54 -26.68 -10.25 8.98
CA GLY A 54 -26.58 -9.67 10.34
C GLY A 54 -26.13 -8.20 10.33
N GLY A 55 -26.81 -7.18 10.85
CA GLY A 55 -27.92 -7.08 11.79
C GLY A 55 -28.29 -5.59 11.94
N GLY A 56 -29.48 -5.31 12.47
CA GLY A 56 -30.02 -3.95 12.61
C GLY A 56 -29.51 -3.18 13.82
N MET A 57 -29.61 -1.86 13.72
CA MET A 57 -29.65 -0.86 14.80
C MET A 57 -30.28 0.37 14.13
N GLY A 58 -31.35 0.99 14.63
CA GLY A 58 -31.67 1.33 16.01
C GLY A 58 -31.85 2.84 16.03
N MET A 59 -33.06 3.31 15.71
CA MET A 59 -33.44 4.72 15.74
C MET A 59 -33.94 5.05 17.17
N GLY A 60 -33.25 5.93 17.88
CA GLY A 60 -33.69 6.37 19.20
C GLY A 60 -32.78 7.43 19.84
N GLY A 61 -33.41 8.49 20.38
CA GLY A 61 -32.85 9.51 21.27
C GLY A 61 -32.16 10.66 20.52
N GLY A 62 -32.56 11.93 20.63
CA GLY A 62 -33.05 12.63 21.81
C GLY A 62 -31.87 13.40 22.42
N SER A 63 -31.77 14.70 22.15
CA SER A 63 -30.79 15.56 22.80
C SER A 63 -31.33 16.98 22.93
N GLY A 64 -31.75 17.31 24.15
CA GLY A 64 -31.89 18.68 24.62
C GLY A 64 -30.60 19.15 25.31
N PHE A 65 -30.55 20.47 25.49
CA PHE A 65 -29.66 21.26 26.36
C PHE A 65 -28.16 21.35 25.98
N SER A 66 -27.78 22.54 25.53
CA SER A 66 -26.45 23.10 25.73
C SER A 66 -26.54 24.39 26.54
N SER A 67 -25.84 24.37 27.65
CA SER A 67 -25.62 25.43 28.62
C SER A 67 -24.55 26.42 28.15
N SER A 68 -24.66 27.66 28.63
CA SER A 68 -23.59 28.52 29.17
C SER A 68 -22.25 28.70 28.42
N SER A 69 -21.94 29.96 28.12
CA SER A 69 -20.62 30.61 28.32
C SER A 69 -20.72 32.07 27.86
N SER A 70 -20.73 33.07 28.74
CA SER A 70 -19.55 33.73 29.36
C SER A 70 -18.74 34.61 28.41
N ALA A 71 -18.75 35.92 28.65
CA ALA A 71 -17.68 36.89 28.37
C ALA A 71 -18.13 38.21 29.06
N GLY A 72 -17.51 38.65 30.15
CA GLY A 72 -16.27 39.45 30.21
C GLY A 72 -16.67 40.83 30.78
N GLY A 73 -15.99 41.49 31.72
CA GLY A 73 -14.61 41.41 32.17
C GLY A 73 -13.95 42.79 31.98
N TYR A 74 -13.55 43.42 33.10
CA TYR A 74 -12.68 44.61 33.27
C TYR A 74 -13.32 45.99 32.97
N GLY A 75 -13.11 47.05 33.76
CA GLY A 75 -12.30 47.28 34.96
C GLY A 75 -12.10 48.79 35.20
N GLY A 76 -11.86 49.19 36.47
CA GLY A 76 -11.36 50.51 36.93
C GLY A 76 -12.46 51.51 37.32
N GLY A 77 -12.52 52.11 38.51
CA GLY A 77 -11.56 52.28 39.60
C GLY A 77 -11.34 53.78 39.87
N LEU A 78 -11.84 54.29 41.01
CA LEU A 78 -11.51 55.54 41.74
C LEU A 78 -12.65 55.72 42.79
N GLY A 79 -12.50 55.75 44.11
CA GLY A 79 -11.36 56.02 44.96
C GLY A 79 -11.61 57.33 45.73
N ALA A 80 -12.23 57.27 46.91
CA ALA A 80 -12.02 58.20 48.04
C ALA A 80 -12.94 57.81 49.22
N GLY A 81 -12.34 57.25 50.28
CA GLY A 81 -12.94 57.21 51.60
C GLY A 81 -12.29 58.25 52.50
N TYR A 82 -12.99 58.68 53.55
CA TYR A 82 -12.39 58.97 54.86
C TYR A 82 -13.50 58.91 55.92
N GLY A 83 -13.23 58.16 56.98
CA GLY A 83 -14.06 58.08 58.18
C GLY A 83 -13.48 58.88 59.35
N GLY A 84 -14.16 58.79 60.49
CA GLY A 84 -13.80 59.36 61.80
C GLY A 84 -14.78 60.47 62.19
N GLY A 85 -15.43 60.49 63.35
CA GLY A 85 -15.18 59.82 64.62
C GLY A 85 -15.07 60.87 65.74
N MET A 86 -16.04 60.84 66.66
CA MET A 86 -15.91 61.19 68.09
C MET A 86 -15.94 62.67 68.54
N GLY A 87 -16.83 62.94 69.52
CA GLY A 87 -16.45 63.70 70.73
C GLY A 87 -16.99 65.12 70.91
N GLY A 88 -17.95 65.26 71.84
CA GLY A 88 -17.92 66.22 72.96
C GLY A 88 -18.01 67.74 72.69
N GLY A 89 -18.92 68.43 73.38
CA GLY A 89 -18.81 69.88 73.54
C GLY A 89 -20.11 70.59 73.91
N PHE A 90 -20.28 70.83 75.20
CA PHE A 90 -21.39 71.52 75.84
C PHE A 90 -21.10 73.04 75.92
N HIS A 91 -21.83 73.89 75.20
CA HIS A 91 -21.95 75.35 75.40
C HIS A 91 -23.28 75.78 74.73
N GLY A 92 -24.22 76.55 75.26
CA GLY A 92 -24.18 77.55 76.33
C GLY A 92 -24.61 78.92 75.77
N ALA A 93 -25.93 79.18 75.73
CA ALA A 93 -26.60 80.47 75.46
C ALA A 93 -26.38 81.08 74.04
N THR A 94 -27.31 81.78 73.40
CA THR A 94 -27.96 83.02 73.85
C THR A 94 -29.31 83.27 73.15
N ILE A 95 -30.21 83.88 73.91
CA ILE A 95 -31.58 84.30 73.56
C ILE A 95 -31.50 85.64 72.80
N THR A 96 -32.12 85.74 71.62
CA THR A 96 -32.35 87.01 70.92
C THR A 96 -33.78 87.49 71.14
N ALA A 97 -33.89 88.72 71.65
CA ALA A 97 -35.11 89.37 72.12
C ALA A 97 -36.11 89.66 70.98
N VAL A 98 -37.39 89.40 71.28
CA VAL A 98 -38.55 89.71 70.44
C VAL A 98 -39.07 91.11 70.82
N THR A 99 -39.17 91.98 69.83
CA THR A 99 -39.73 93.33 69.94
C THR A 99 -41.23 93.29 70.23
N SER A 100 -41.66 93.79 71.40
CA SER A 100 -43.06 93.84 71.82
C SER A 100 -43.77 95.10 71.28
N ASN A 101 -44.81 94.92 70.47
CA ASN A 101 -45.68 95.99 69.98
C ASN A 101 -46.80 96.27 71.01
N GLN A 102 -46.77 97.43 71.68
CA GLN A 102 -47.63 97.77 72.83
C GLN A 102 -49.00 98.38 72.46
N SER A 103 -49.59 98.04 71.30
CA SER A 103 -50.78 98.77 70.79
C SER A 103 -51.97 97.92 70.34
N LEU A 104 -52.12 96.66 70.75
CA LEU A 104 -53.34 95.87 70.52
C LEU A 104 -53.78 95.06 71.75
N LEU A 105 -53.58 95.65 72.94
CA LEU A 105 -54.11 95.22 74.23
C LEU A 105 -55.64 95.42 74.33
N ALA A 106 -56.40 94.65 73.54
CA ALA A 106 -57.82 94.41 73.74
C ALA A 106 -58.01 92.92 74.11
N PRO A 107 -58.61 92.57 75.26
CA PRO A 107 -58.89 91.18 75.59
C PRO A 107 -59.98 90.66 74.64
N LEU A 108 -59.58 90.01 73.56
CA LEU A 108 -60.47 89.19 72.75
C LEU A 108 -60.72 87.89 73.52
N ASN A 109 -61.83 87.89 74.24
CA ASN A 109 -62.43 86.72 74.88
C ASN A 109 -62.92 85.75 73.79
N LEU A 110 -62.00 84.95 73.24
CA LEU A 110 -62.36 83.72 72.57
C LEU A 110 -62.53 82.65 73.65
N ALA A 111 -63.75 82.52 74.16
CA ALA A 111 -64.18 81.31 74.82
C ALA A 111 -63.88 80.14 73.88
N ILE A 112 -62.75 79.45 74.09
CA ILE A 112 -62.45 78.20 73.42
C ILE A 112 -63.47 77.22 73.95
N ASP A 113 -64.42 76.86 73.08
CA ASP A 113 -65.45 75.88 73.34
C ASP A 113 -64.83 74.65 74.05
N PRO A 114 -65.30 74.27 75.25
CA PRO A 114 -64.78 73.11 75.98
C PRO A 114 -64.85 71.81 75.15
N ASN A 115 -65.73 71.74 74.14
CA ASN A 115 -65.74 70.63 73.18
C ASN A 115 -64.52 70.61 72.23
N ILE A 116 -64.02 71.77 71.79
CA ILE A 116 -62.85 71.88 70.88
C ILE A 116 -61.55 71.48 71.58
N GLN A 117 -61.45 71.71 72.89
CA GLN A 117 -60.28 71.31 73.68
C GLN A 117 -60.24 69.79 73.87
N VAL A 118 -61.39 69.16 74.14
CA VAL A 118 -61.51 67.69 74.24
C VAL A 118 -61.19 67.02 72.90
N VAL A 119 -61.71 67.55 71.79
CA VAL A 119 -61.39 67.05 70.43
C VAL A 119 -59.91 67.20 70.13
N ARG A 120 -59.27 68.35 70.39
CA ARG A 120 -57.82 68.52 70.18
C ARG A 120 -56.99 67.61 71.07
N THR A 121 -57.41 67.34 72.32
CA THR A 121 -56.71 66.36 73.17
C THR A 121 -56.88 64.94 72.66
N HIS A 122 -58.06 64.57 72.16
CA HIS A 122 -58.32 63.26 71.57
C HIS A 122 -57.56 63.06 70.25
N GLU A 123 -57.54 64.07 69.36
CA GLU A 123 -56.72 64.08 68.15
C GLU A 123 -55.22 64.00 68.47
N LYS A 124 -54.75 64.71 69.51
CA LYS A 124 -53.37 64.59 69.97
C LYS A 124 -53.04 63.20 70.51
N GLU A 125 -53.97 62.55 71.21
CA GLU A 125 -53.84 61.17 71.70
C GLU A 125 -53.82 60.16 70.53
N GLN A 126 -54.70 60.37 69.54
CA GLN A 126 -54.74 59.58 68.31
C GLN A 126 -53.46 59.76 67.49
N ILE A 127 -52.98 60.99 67.30
CA ILE A 127 -51.71 61.29 66.62
C ILE A 127 -50.54 60.67 67.38
N LYS A 128 -50.51 60.72 68.72
CA LYS A 128 -49.49 60.02 69.52
C LYS A 128 -49.56 58.51 69.32
N THR A 129 -50.75 57.93 69.31
CA THR A 129 -50.94 56.48 69.09
C THR A 129 -50.49 56.08 67.69
N LEU A 130 -50.81 56.90 66.68
CA LEU A 130 -50.39 56.71 65.30
C LEU A 130 -48.86 56.87 65.16
N ASN A 131 -48.28 57.86 65.84
CA ASN A 131 -46.85 58.12 65.85
C ASN A 131 -46.06 57.01 66.57
N ASN A 132 -46.58 56.48 67.68
CA ASN A 132 -46.03 55.29 68.33
C ASN A 132 -46.10 54.06 67.41
N ARG A 133 -47.19 53.91 66.64
CA ARG A 133 -47.29 52.87 65.61
C ARG A 133 -46.26 53.10 64.50
N PHE A 134 -46.08 54.32 64.02
CA PHE A 134 -45.05 54.64 63.02
C PHE A 134 -43.63 54.39 63.55
N ALA A 135 -43.34 54.76 64.79
CA ALA A 135 -42.07 54.44 65.44
C ALA A 135 -41.83 52.92 65.47
N SER A 136 -42.86 52.14 65.85
CA SER A 136 -42.76 50.67 65.85
C SER A 136 -42.56 50.08 64.44
N PHE A 137 -43.16 50.68 63.40
CA PHE A 137 -42.94 50.27 62.01
C PHE A 137 -41.54 50.65 61.52
N ILE A 138 -41.03 51.84 61.87
CA ILE A 138 -39.66 52.27 61.55
C ILE A 138 -38.65 51.33 62.21
N ASP A 139 -38.85 50.96 63.47
CA ASP A 139 -38.00 50.00 64.17
C ASP A 139 -38.06 48.62 63.52
N LYS A 140 -39.24 48.20 63.04
CA LYS A 140 -39.40 46.94 62.30
C LYS A 140 -38.69 46.97 60.95
N VAL A 141 -38.78 48.07 60.20
CA VAL A 141 -38.08 48.24 58.92
C VAL A 141 -36.57 48.25 59.14
N ARG A 142 -36.06 49.00 60.13
CA ARG A 142 -34.63 48.99 60.48
C ARG A 142 -34.13 47.61 60.87
N PHE A 143 -34.92 46.88 61.66
CA PHE A 143 -34.60 45.50 62.02
C PHE A 143 -34.53 44.59 60.79
N LEU A 144 -35.48 44.71 59.86
CA LEU A 144 -35.50 43.94 58.61
C LEU A 144 -34.35 44.34 57.66
N GLU A 145 -34.03 45.62 57.55
CA GLU A 145 -32.87 46.11 56.79
C GLU A 145 -31.56 45.57 57.37
N GLN A 146 -31.42 45.56 58.69
CA GLN A 146 -30.25 45.02 59.36
C GLN A 146 -30.15 43.50 59.17
N GLN A 147 -31.28 42.79 59.18
CA GLN A 147 -31.34 41.36 58.86
C GLN A 147 -30.98 41.09 57.39
N ASN A 148 -31.50 41.88 56.45
CA ASN A 148 -31.16 41.73 55.03
C ASN A 148 -29.68 41.99 54.79
N LYS A 149 -29.09 43.01 55.40
CA LYS A 149 -27.65 43.28 55.30
C LYS A 149 -26.81 42.14 55.90
N MET A 150 -27.28 41.53 56.99
CA MET A 150 -26.65 40.33 57.55
C MET A 150 -26.78 39.13 56.59
N LEU A 151 -27.92 38.96 55.93
CA LEU A 151 -28.12 37.90 54.95
C LEU A 151 -27.28 38.11 53.69
N GLU A 152 -27.14 39.34 53.19
CA GLU A 152 -26.29 39.69 52.06
C GLU A 152 -24.81 39.42 52.34
N THR A 153 -24.32 39.84 53.51
CA THR A 153 -22.93 39.56 53.92
C THR A 153 -22.68 38.07 54.12
N LYS A 154 -23.64 37.35 54.72
CA LYS A 154 -23.58 35.90 54.84
C LYS A 154 -23.61 35.21 53.47
N TRP A 155 -24.46 35.66 52.55
CA TRP A 155 -24.54 35.17 51.18
C TRP A 155 -23.22 35.37 50.43
N SER A 156 -22.64 36.58 50.51
CA SER A 156 -21.35 36.88 49.89
C SER A 156 -20.24 35.99 50.43
N LEU A 157 -20.18 35.78 51.75
CA LEU A 157 -19.17 34.92 52.37
C LEU A 157 -19.32 33.45 51.98
N LEU A 158 -20.57 32.95 51.90
CA LEU A 158 -20.87 31.60 51.43
C LEU A 158 -20.56 31.41 49.95
N GLN A 159 -20.82 32.42 49.12
CA GLN A 159 -20.48 32.41 47.69
C GLN A 159 -18.96 32.34 47.50
N ASP A 160 -18.20 33.13 48.24
CA ASP A 160 -16.73 33.14 48.20
C ASP A 160 -16.12 31.83 48.72
N GLN A 161 -16.66 31.27 49.81
CA GLN A 161 -16.24 29.96 50.32
C GLN A 161 -16.55 28.81 49.36
N THR A 162 -17.68 28.87 48.65
CA THR A 162 -18.06 27.84 47.67
C THR A 162 -17.20 27.93 46.40
N THR A 163 -16.58 29.08 46.14
CA THR A 163 -15.78 29.35 44.93
C THR A 163 -14.28 29.06 45.12
N THR A 164 -13.90 28.19 46.06
CA THR A 164 -12.58 27.54 45.98
C THR A 164 -12.61 26.48 44.88
N ARG A 165 -12.34 26.88 43.63
CA ARG A 165 -12.21 25.95 42.50
C ARG A 165 -11.05 24.99 42.79
N SER A 166 -11.34 23.70 42.93
CA SER A 166 -10.34 22.67 43.17
C SER A 166 -9.43 22.50 41.96
N ASN A 167 -8.10 22.51 42.16
CA ASN A 167 -7.09 22.31 41.11
C ASN A 167 -6.98 20.85 40.63
N ILE A 168 -8.02 20.06 40.87
CA ILE A 168 -8.04 18.61 40.64
C ILE A 168 -8.16 18.32 39.14
N ASP A 169 -8.98 19.09 38.43
CA ASP A 169 -9.14 18.94 36.97
C ASP A 169 -7.81 19.20 36.23
N ALA A 170 -7.04 20.19 36.65
CA ALA A 170 -5.72 20.47 36.06
C ALA A 170 -4.71 19.34 36.36
N MET A 171 -4.78 18.72 37.53
CA MET A 171 -3.94 17.56 37.86
C MET A 171 -4.31 16.33 37.03
N PHE A 172 -5.61 16.07 36.83
CA PHE A 172 -6.07 14.98 35.96
C PHE A 172 -5.70 15.24 34.50
N GLU A 173 -5.85 16.47 34.00
CA GLU A 173 -5.43 16.82 32.65
C GLU A 173 -3.91 16.66 32.45
N ALA A 174 -3.10 17.08 33.42
CA ALA A 174 -1.65 16.85 33.37
C ALA A 174 -1.30 15.35 33.36
N TYR A 175 -2.00 14.54 34.15
CA TYR A 175 -1.80 13.09 34.19
C TYR A 175 -2.25 12.42 32.87
N ILE A 176 -3.39 12.81 32.32
CA ILE A 176 -3.89 12.34 31.02
C ILE A 176 -2.92 12.73 29.90
N SER A 177 -2.42 13.97 29.90
CA SER A 177 -1.42 14.45 28.95
C SER A 177 -0.13 13.64 29.03
N ASN A 178 0.36 13.35 30.23
CA ASN A 178 1.53 12.50 30.43
C ASN A 178 1.30 11.06 29.91
N LEU A 179 0.15 10.45 30.21
CA LEU A 179 -0.20 9.12 29.71
C LEU A 179 -0.29 9.08 28.17
N ARG A 180 -0.87 10.11 27.55
CA ARG A 180 -0.89 10.24 26.08
C ARG A 180 0.51 10.31 25.51
N ARG A 181 1.39 11.12 26.12
CA ARG A 181 2.80 11.22 25.68
C ARG A 181 3.55 9.90 25.82
N GLN A 182 3.28 9.13 26.87
CA GLN A 182 3.85 7.78 27.03
C GLN A 182 3.33 6.81 25.97
N LEU A 183 2.03 6.86 25.67
CA LEU A 183 1.44 6.05 24.60
C LEU A 183 2.04 6.36 23.23
N ASP A 184 2.21 7.65 22.92
CA ASP A 184 2.84 8.10 21.67
C ASP A 184 4.32 7.67 21.60
N GLY A 185 5.05 7.77 22.72
CA GLY A 185 6.43 7.29 22.83
C GLY A 185 6.55 5.79 22.56
N LEU A 186 5.71 4.98 23.22
CA LEU A 186 5.63 3.54 23.01
C LEU A 186 5.18 3.19 21.59
N GLY A 187 4.27 3.98 21.01
CA GLY A 187 3.83 3.83 19.62
C GLY A 187 4.99 4.01 18.63
N ASN A 188 5.81 5.06 18.83
CA ASN A 188 6.99 5.31 18.01
C ASN A 188 8.05 4.21 18.16
N GLU A 189 8.31 3.75 19.38
CA GLU A 189 9.23 2.62 19.63
C GLU A 189 8.74 1.34 18.97
N LYS A 190 7.43 1.05 19.06
CA LYS A 190 6.81 -0.08 18.37
C LYS A 190 7.02 0.02 16.85
N MET A 191 6.73 1.17 16.25
CA MET A 191 6.94 1.37 14.81
C MET A 191 8.40 1.20 14.40
N LYS A 192 9.34 1.69 15.23
CA LYS A 192 10.77 1.51 14.99
C LYS A 192 11.16 0.03 15.03
N LEU A 193 10.72 -0.71 16.05
CA LEU A 193 10.99 -2.15 16.19
C LEU A 193 10.34 -2.96 15.07
N GLU A 194 9.13 -2.61 14.63
CA GLU A 194 8.48 -3.22 13.46
C GLU A 194 9.30 -2.99 12.18
N GLY A 195 9.88 -1.79 12.01
CA GLY A 195 10.80 -1.49 10.91
C GLY A 195 12.08 -2.32 10.95
N GLU A 196 12.73 -2.40 12.12
CA GLU A 196 13.93 -3.23 12.32
C GLU A 196 13.65 -4.72 12.08
N LEU A 197 12.50 -5.22 12.55
CA LEU A 197 12.05 -6.59 12.32
C LEU A 197 11.85 -6.87 10.83
N LYS A 198 11.20 -5.96 10.09
CA LYS A 198 11.02 -6.08 8.64
C LYS A 198 12.36 -6.08 7.90
N ASN A 199 13.28 -5.21 8.30
CA ASN A 199 14.63 -5.17 7.72
C ASN A 199 15.39 -6.48 7.97
N MET A 200 15.32 -7.01 9.20
CA MET A 200 15.95 -8.28 9.53
C MET A 200 15.32 -9.46 8.78
N GLN A 201 14.00 -9.47 8.62
CA GLN A 201 13.30 -10.46 7.79
C GLN A 201 13.74 -10.41 6.33
N GLY A 202 13.87 -9.20 5.75
CA GLY A 202 14.40 -9.02 4.40
C GLY A 202 15.82 -9.58 4.27
N LEU A 203 16.70 -9.28 5.24
CA LEU A 203 18.07 -9.79 5.24
C LEU A 203 18.13 -11.32 5.36
N VAL A 204 17.26 -11.92 6.18
CA VAL A 204 17.16 -13.39 6.30
C VAL A 204 16.72 -14.01 4.98
N GLU A 205 15.72 -13.44 4.30
CA GLU A 205 15.27 -13.94 3.00
C GLU A 205 16.35 -13.78 1.92
N ASP A 206 17.08 -12.66 1.93
CA ASP A 206 18.21 -12.44 1.02
C ASP A 206 19.32 -13.48 1.22
N PHE A 207 19.65 -13.81 2.48
CA PHE A 207 20.62 -14.86 2.77
C PHE A 207 20.11 -16.24 2.38
N LYS A 208 18.84 -16.54 2.66
CA LYS A 208 18.22 -17.80 2.25
C LYS A 208 18.27 -17.98 0.73
N ASN A 209 17.91 -16.95 -0.04
CA ASN A 209 18.00 -16.97 -1.51
C ASN A 209 19.45 -17.20 -1.97
N LYS A 210 20.43 -16.52 -1.36
CA LYS A 210 21.85 -16.76 -1.67
C LYS A 210 22.29 -18.19 -1.36
N TYR A 211 21.82 -18.78 -0.27
CA TYR A 211 22.12 -20.17 0.07
C TYR A 211 21.48 -21.14 -0.93
N GLU A 212 20.22 -20.93 -1.31
CA GLU A 212 19.55 -21.73 -2.33
C GLU A 212 20.27 -21.64 -3.69
N ASP A 213 20.66 -20.44 -4.11
CA ASP A 213 21.46 -20.22 -5.33
C ASP A 213 22.81 -20.95 -5.28
N GLU A 214 23.51 -20.91 -4.14
CA GLU A 214 24.80 -21.57 -3.98
C GLU A 214 24.65 -23.10 -3.98
N ILE A 215 23.59 -23.63 -3.36
CA ILE A 215 23.25 -25.06 -3.42
C ILE A 215 22.98 -25.48 -4.86
N ASN A 216 22.19 -24.70 -5.61
CA ASN A 216 21.88 -24.99 -7.00
C ASN A 216 23.14 -24.94 -7.89
N LYS A 217 24.00 -23.93 -7.71
CA LYS A 217 25.29 -23.84 -8.42
C LYS A 217 26.19 -25.03 -8.09
N ARG A 218 26.31 -25.38 -6.81
CA ARG A 218 27.08 -26.55 -6.38
C ARG A 218 26.55 -27.83 -7.03
N ALA A 219 25.24 -28.05 -7.04
CA ALA A 219 24.62 -29.21 -7.69
C ALA A 219 24.90 -29.22 -9.20
N SER A 220 24.85 -28.07 -9.88
CA SER A 220 25.21 -27.97 -11.30
C SER A 220 26.66 -28.36 -11.56
N VAL A 221 27.60 -27.81 -10.80
CA VAL A 221 29.03 -28.11 -10.95
C VAL A 221 29.33 -29.57 -10.58
N GLU A 222 28.65 -30.12 -9.58
CA GLU A 222 28.79 -31.52 -9.19
C GLU A 222 28.26 -32.46 -10.29
N ASN A 223 27.15 -32.12 -10.94
CA ASN A 223 26.66 -32.85 -12.10
C ASN A 223 27.65 -32.78 -13.29
N GLU A 224 28.19 -31.60 -13.59
CA GLU A 224 29.23 -31.43 -14.62
C GLU A 224 30.49 -32.24 -14.29
N PHE A 225 30.91 -32.27 -13.03
CA PHE A 225 32.04 -33.07 -12.57
C PHE A 225 31.81 -34.58 -12.78
N VAL A 226 30.60 -35.07 -12.49
CA VAL A 226 30.23 -36.47 -12.71
C VAL A 226 30.25 -36.81 -14.21
N LEU A 227 29.75 -35.92 -15.07
CA LEU A 227 29.84 -36.10 -16.53
C LEU A 227 31.28 -36.12 -17.02
N LEU A 228 32.10 -35.17 -16.56
CA LEU A 228 33.52 -35.12 -16.92
C LEU A 228 34.27 -36.37 -16.47
N LYS A 229 33.93 -36.92 -15.30
CA LYS A 229 34.50 -38.19 -14.84
C LYS A 229 34.14 -39.34 -15.77
N LYS A 230 32.89 -39.43 -16.21
CA LYS A 230 32.45 -40.42 -17.20
C LYS A 230 33.21 -40.26 -18.52
N ASP A 231 33.42 -39.03 -18.98
CA ASP A 231 34.17 -38.76 -20.22
C ASP A 231 35.65 -39.15 -20.07
N VAL A 232 36.27 -38.90 -18.91
CA VAL A 232 37.63 -39.33 -18.60
C VAL A 232 37.73 -40.86 -18.58
N ASP A 233 36.78 -41.54 -17.94
CA ASP A 233 36.73 -43.01 -17.91
C ASP A 233 36.55 -43.57 -19.34
N GLY A 234 35.68 -42.96 -20.15
CA GLY A 234 35.50 -43.32 -21.57
C GLY A 234 36.77 -43.11 -22.40
N ALA A 235 37.46 -41.98 -22.22
CA ALA A 235 38.73 -41.72 -22.87
C ALA A 235 39.83 -42.71 -22.43
N TYR A 236 39.84 -43.11 -21.16
CA TYR A 236 40.76 -44.12 -20.65
C TYR A 236 40.49 -45.50 -21.26
N MET A 237 39.23 -45.92 -21.37
CA MET A 237 38.88 -47.17 -22.05
C MET A 237 39.33 -47.17 -23.52
N ASN A 238 39.05 -46.09 -24.26
CA ASN A 238 39.51 -45.93 -25.63
C ASN A 238 41.04 -45.98 -25.74
N LYS A 239 41.75 -45.36 -24.79
CA LYS A 239 43.21 -45.40 -24.73
C LYS A 239 43.70 -46.84 -24.57
N VAL A 240 43.15 -47.58 -23.60
CA VAL A 240 43.53 -48.99 -23.34
C VAL A 240 43.24 -49.87 -24.56
N GLU A 241 42.11 -49.69 -25.22
CA GLU A 241 41.78 -50.42 -26.45
C GLU A 241 42.76 -50.11 -27.60
N LEU A 242 43.19 -48.85 -27.73
CA LEU A 242 44.18 -48.46 -28.73
C LEU A 242 45.57 -49.00 -28.38
N GLU A 243 45.97 -49.00 -27.12
CA GLU A 243 47.23 -49.62 -26.66
C GLU A 243 47.23 -51.13 -26.98
N ALA A 244 46.15 -51.85 -26.71
CA ALA A 244 46.02 -53.27 -27.05
C ALA A 244 46.11 -53.52 -28.57
N LYS A 245 45.54 -52.64 -29.40
CA LYS A 245 45.68 -52.72 -30.87
C LYS A 245 47.12 -52.46 -31.33
N VAL A 246 47.81 -51.51 -30.70
CA VAL A 246 49.22 -51.25 -30.99
C VAL A 246 50.08 -52.45 -30.65
N ASP A 247 49.88 -53.07 -29.49
CA ASP A 247 50.60 -54.27 -29.06
C ASP A 247 50.33 -55.45 -30.02
N ALA A 248 49.07 -55.68 -30.38
CA ALA A 248 48.71 -56.73 -31.33
C ALA A 248 49.37 -56.54 -32.71
N LEU A 249 49.37 -55.30 -33.24
CA LEU A 249 50.06 -54.97 -34.49
C LEU A 249 51.58 -55.11 -34.36
N GLN A 250 52.15 -54.79 -33.20
CA GLN A 250 53.57 -54.94 -32.94
C GLN A 250 53.99 -56.42 -32.92
N ASP A 251 53.16 -57.28 -32.32
CA ASP A 251 53.35 -58.73 -32.33
C ASP A 251 53.24 -59.30 -33.75
N GLU A 252 52.29 -58.84 -34.55
CA GLU A 252 52.15 -59.24 -35.96
C GLU A 252 53.36 -58.81 -36.80
N ILE A 253 53.88 -57.60 -36.60
CA ILE A 253 55.12 -57.14 -37.25
C ILE A 253 56.31 -58.03 -36.85
N ASN A 254 56.42 -58.39 -35.57
CA ASN A 254 57.51 -59.23 -35.08
C ASN A 254 57.41 -60.66 -35.64
N PHE A 255 56.19 -61.21 -35.71
CA PHE A 255 55.92 -62.50 -36.34
C PHE A 255 56.31 -62.51 -37.81
N LEU A 256 55.86 -61.53 -38.60
CA LEU A 256 56.22 -61.42 -40.02
C LEU A 256 57.73 -61.28 -40.23
N ARG A 257 58.43 -60.51 -39.39
CA ARG A 257 59.89 -60.42 -39.43
C ARG A 257 60.56 -61.77 -39.17
N ALA A 258 60.11 -62.52 -38.18
CA ALA A 258 60.65 -63.85 -37.87
C ALA A 258 60.40 -64.84 -39.02
N VAL A 259 59.22 -64.80 -39.64
CA VAL A 259 58.88 -65.61 -40.81
C VAL A 259 59.80 -65.28 -41.98
N TYR A 260 59.95 -64.00 -42.33
CA TYR A 260 60.84 -63.59 -43.44
C TYR A 260 62.31 -63.93 -43.18
N GLU A 261 62.77 -63.84 -41.93
CA GLU A 261 64.12 -64.26 -41.58
C GLU A 261 64.30 -65.78 -41.71
N ALA A 262 63.28 -66.57 -41.35
CA ALA A 262 63.29 -68.02 -41.53
C ALA A 262 63.25 -68.42 -43.02
N GLU A 263 62.39 -67.80 -43.83
CA GLU A 263 62.33 -68.01 -45.29
C GLU A 263 63.65 -67.65 -45.96
N LEU A 264 64.27 -66.52 -45.59
CA LEU A 264 65.60 -66.15 -46.09
C LEU A 264 66.66 -67.19 -45.73
N ARG A 265 66.61 -67.73 -44.50
CA ARG A 265 67.53 -68.79 -44.06
C ARG A 265 67.30 -70.09 -44.82
N GLU A 266 66.05 -70.46 -45.07
CA GLU A 266 65.68 -71.61 -45.88
C GLU A 266 66.16 -71.45 -47.33
N LEU A 267 65.87 -70.32 -47.98
CA LEU A 267 66.33 -70.04 -49.33
C LEU A 267 67.87 -70.03 -49.43
N GLN A 268 68.56 -69.50 -48.42
CA GLN A 268 70.03 -69.61 -48.34
C GLN A 268 70.50 -71.05 -48.14
N GLY A 269 69.75 -71.87 -47.41
CA GLY A 269 69.96 -73.31 -47.27
C GLY A 269 69.79 -74.02 -48.61
N GLN A 270 68.66 -73.80 -49.29
CA GLN A 270 68.38 -74.33 -50.63
C GLN A 270 69.46 -73.92 -51.63
N ILE A 271 69.92 -72.67 -51.65
CA ILE A 271 71.02 -72.24 -52.53
C ILE A 271 72.32 -73.01 -52.22
N LYS A 272 72.61 -73.32 -50.94
CA LYS A 272 73.77 -74.13 -50.54
C LYS A 272 73.59 -75.60 -50.91
N ASP A 273 72.41 -76.16 -50.72
CA ASP A 273 72.10 -77.57 -50.97
C ASP A 273 72.00 -77.86 -52.48
N THR A 274 71.53 -76.90 -53.29
CA THR A 274 71.52 -77.01 -54.77
C THR A 274 72.92 -76.86 -55.37
N SER A 275 73.91 -76.37 -54.60
CA SER A 275 75.33 -76.33 -55.01
C SER A 275 76.04 -77.69 -54.85
N VAL A 276 75.35 -78.70 -54.32
CA VAL A 276 75.83 -80.08 -54.29
C VAL A 276 75.09 -80.85 -55.38
N VAL A 277 75.78 -81.08 -56.50
CA VAL A 277 75.33 -81.99 -57.56
C VAL A 277 75.20 -83.38 -56.95
N VAL A 278 73.97 -83.79 -56.67
CA VAL A 278 73.64 -85.15 -56.27
C VAL A 278 73.50 -85.98 -57.53
N GLU A 279 74.54 -86.74 -57.86
CA GLU A 279 74.42 -87.87 -58.79
C GLU A 279 73.63 -88.98 -58.09
N MET A 280 72.35 -89.10 -58.43
CA MET A 280 71.48 -90.20 -58.00
C MET A 280 71.86 -91.48 -58.76
N ASP A 281 72.61 -92.38 -58.11
CA ASP A 281 72.70 -93.78 -58.54
C ASP A 281 71.43 -94.51 -58.07
N ASN A 282 70.45 -94.55 -58.96
CA ASN A 282 69.18 -95.23 -58.77
C ASN A 282 69.28 -96.67 -59.29
N SER A 283 69.85 -97.56 -58.50
CA SER A 283 69.90 -98.99 -58.79
C SER A 283 69.42 -99.82 -57.60
N ARG A 284 68.18 -99.57 -57.17
CA ARG A 284 67.37 -100.54 -56.45
C ARG A 284 66.16 -100.89 -57.29
N ASN A 285 65.83 -102.17 -57.36
CA ASN A 285 64.61 -102.66 -57.96
C ASN A 285 63.41 -102.13 -57.17
N LEU A 286 62.98 -100.93 -57.52
CA LEU A 286 61.76 -100.34 -57.03
C LEU A 286 60.61 -101.17 -57.59
N ASP A 287 59.77 -101.68 -56.70
CA ASP A 287 58.48 -102.26 -57.07
C ASP A 287 57.61 -101.14 -57.65
N MET A 288 57.71 -100.97 -58.96
CA MET A 288 57.08 -99.88 -59.70
C MET A 288 55.57 -99.93 -59.54
N ASP A 289 54.99 -101.10 -59.32
CA ASP A 289 53.54 -101.25 -59.17
C ASP A 289 53.09 -100.74 -57.78
N SER A 290 53.82 -101.04 -56.71
CA SER A 290 53.56 -100.50 -55.37
C SER A 290 53.70 -98.98 -55.31
N ILE A 291 54.74 -98.42 -55.94
CA ILE A 291 54.97 -96.97 -55.94
C ILE A 291 53.92 -96.25 -56.80
N VAL A 292 53.56 -96.80 -57.96
CA VAL A 292 52.49 -96.22 -58.78
C VAL A 292 51.14 -96.30 -58.05
N ALA A 293 50.87 -97.36 -57.29
CA ALA A 293 49.68 -97.45 -56.45
C ALA A 293 49.67 -96.43 -55.31
N GLU A 294 50.79 -96.25 -54.62
CA GLU A 294 50.94 -95.27 -53.53
C GLU A 294 50.85 -93.82 -54.04
N VAL A 295 51.49 -93.52 -55.18
CA VAL A 295 51.38 -92.21 -55.84
C VAL A 295 49.94 -91.95 -56.28
N ARG A 296 49.24 -92.94 -56.85
CA ARG A 296 47.80 -92.81 -57.17
C ARG A 296 46.96 -92.53 -55.93
N ALA A 297 47.19 -93.26 -54.84
CA ALA A 297 46.47 -93.05 -53.58
C ALA A 297 46.74 -91.65 -52.99
N GLN A 298 47.99 -91.16 -53.05
CA GLN A 298 48.36 -89.81 -52.63
C GLN A 298 47.66 -88.74 -53.48
N TYR A 299 47.62 -88.90 -54.80
CA TYR A 299 46.89 -87.97 -55.67
C TYR A 299 45.38 -88.00 -55.42
N GLU A 300 44.81 -89.16 -55.17
CA GLU A 300 43.40 -89.31 -54.82
C GLU A 300 43.08 -88.64 -53.47
N ASP A 301 43.95 -88.81 -52.46
CA ASP A 301 43.86 -88.15 -51.16
C ASP A 301 44.00 -86.62 -51.26
N ILE A 302 44.95 -86.13 -52.04
CA ILE A 302 45.17 -84.69 -52.26
C ILE A 302 43.98 -84.09 -53.00
N ALA A 303 43.45 -84.78 -54.02
CA ALA A 303 42.27 -84.34 -54.74
C ALA A 303 41.04 -84.32 -53.82
N ASN A 304 40.88 -85.32 -52.95
CA ASN A 304 39.79 -85.40 -51.98
C ASN A 304 39.91 -84.31 -50.89
N ARG A 305 41.12 -84.05 -50.35
CA ARG A 305 41.35 -82.94 -49.41
C ARG A 305 41.07 -81.60 -50.06
N SER A 306 41.61 -81.35 -51.25
CA SER A 306 41.37 -80.10 -51.99
C SER A 306 39.89 -79.88 -52.25
N ARG A 307 39.14 -80.93 -52.59
CA ARG A 307 37.68 -80.86 -52.75
C ARG A 307 36.98 -80.55 -51.43
N ALA A 308 37.33 -81.24 -50.34
CA ALA A 308 36.72 -81.01 -49.03
C ALA A 308 37.04 -79.60 -48.48
N GLU A 309 38.25 -79.11 -48.68
CA GLU A 309 38.67 -77.75 -48.34
C GLU A 309 37.91 -76.70 -49.15
N ALA A 310 37.74 -76.91 -50.46
CA ALA A 310 36.91 -76.03 -51.28
C ALA A 310 35.44 -76.03 -50.81
N GLU A 311 34.86 -77.21 -50.55
CA GLU A 311 33.48 -77.33 -50.08
C GLU A 311 33.26 -76.69 -48.69
N THR A 312 34.20 -76.85 -47.77
CA THR A 312 34.16 -76.19 -46.44
C THR A 312 34.35 -74.68 -46.55
N TRP A 313 35.27 -74.22 -47.39
CA TRP A 313 35.47 -72.79 -47.67
C TRP A 313 34.22 -72.14 -48.24
N TYR A 314 33.56 -72.78 -49.23
CA TYR A 314 32.30 -72.27 -49.79
C TYR A 314 31.16 -72.29 -48.78
N LYS A 315 31.05 -73.34 -47.95
CA LYS A 315 30.05 -73.38 -46.86
C LYS A 315 30.27 -72.27 -45.85
N GLN A 316 31.50 -72.06 -45.39
CA GLN A 316 31.84 -70.98 -44.47
C GLN A 316 31.51 -69.61 -45.08
N LYS A 317 31.89 -69.37 -46.34
CA LYS A 317 31.56 -68.10 -47.02
C LYS A 317 30.06 -67.88 -47.18
N TYR A 318 29.30 -68.94 -47.46
CA TYR A 318 27.85 -68.86 -47.54
C TYR A 318 27.23 -68.56 -46.17
N GLU A 319 27.70 -69.20 -45.11
CA GLU A 319 27.24 -68.98 -43.74
C GLU A 319 27.59 -67.59 -43.21
N GLU A 320 28.80 -67.08 -43.47
CA GLU A 320 29.20 -65.70 -43.17
C GLU A 320 28.31 -64.69 -43.91
N MET A 321 28.04 -64.92 -45.20
CA MET A 321 27.16 -64.06 -45.99
C MET A 321 25.71 -64.11 -45.50
N GLN A 322 25.23 -65.29 -45.11
CA GLN A 322 23.89 -65.47 -44.56
C GLN A 322 23.76 -64.81 -43.18
N SER A 323 24.75 -64.96 -42.30
CA SER A 323 24.79 -64.33 -40.99
C SER A 323 24.86 -62.81 -41.08
N SER A 324 25.71 -62.27 -41.95
CA SER A 324 25.81 -60.82 -42.17
C SER A 324 24.52 -60.25 -42.79
N ALA A 325 23.90 -60.94 -43.74
CA ALA A 325 22.59 -60.56 -44.27
C ALA A 325 21.49 -60.57 -43.19
N GLY A 326 21.52 -61.53 -42.27
CA GLY A 326 20.63 -61.58 -41.11
C GLY A 326 20.84 -60.38 -40.17
N GLN A 327 22.11 -60.06 -39.87
CA GLN A 327 22.48 -58.92 -39.03
C GLN A 327 22.00 -57.60 -39.64
N TYR A 328 22.24 -57.37 -40.94
CA TYR A 328 21.74 -56.17 -41.63
C TYR A 328 20.21 -56.08 -41.64
N GLY A 329 19.52 -57.23 -41.73
CA GLY A 329 18.06 -57.29 -41.62
C GLY A 329 17.54 -56.89 -40.24
N GLU A 330 18.18 -57.39 -39.17
CA GLU A 330 17.85 -57.02 -37.79
C GLU A 330 18.19 -55.56 -37.47
N ASP A 331 19.35 -55.06 -37.91
CA ASP A 331 19.73 -53.66 -37.72
C ASP A 331 18.75 -52.71 -38.45
N LEU A 332 18.33 -53.06 -39.66
CA LEU A 332 17.30 -52.31 -40.38
C LEU A 332 15.94 -52.34 -39.66
N ARG A 333 15.59 -53.48 -39.05
CA ARG A 333 14.36 -53.62 -38.26
C ARG A 333 14.44 -52.78 -36.98
N SER A 334 15.57 -52.82 -36.29
CA SER A 334 15.85 -52.06 -35.07
C SER A 334 15.80 -50.55 -35.31
N THR A 335 16.50 -50.05 -36.33
CA THR A 335 16.45 -48.64 -36.73
C THR A 335 15.05 -48.21 -37.15
N LYS A 336 14.28 -49.06 -37.84
CA LYS A 336 12.88 -48.78 -38.17
C LYS A 336 11.99 -48.68 -36.92
N THR A 337 12.22 -49.51 -35.91
CA THR A 337 11.49 -49.41 -34.64
C THR A 337 11.85 -48.13 -33.87
N GLU A 338 13.13 -47.76 -33.83
CA GLU A 338 13.60 -46.52 -33.20
C GLU A 338 13.00 -45.28 -33.89
N ILE A 339 13.00 -45.26 -35.23
CA ILE A 339 12.34 -44.19 -36.00
C ILE A 339 10.84 -44.10 -35.67
N ALA A 340 10.15 -45.23 -35.50
CA ALA A 340 8.73 -45.23 -35.14
C ALA A 340 8.51 -44.70 -33.71
N GLU A 341 9.40 -45.00 -32.77
CA GLU A 341 9.35 -44.49 -31.40
C GLU A 341 9.65 -42.98 -31.34
N LEU A 342 10.67 -42.52 -32.04
CA LEU A 342 10.98 -41.09 -32.17
C LEU A 342 9.81 -40.33 -32.78
N ASN A 343 9.17 -40.87 -33.82
CA ASN A 343 7.97 -40.27 -34.40
C ASN A 343 6.81 -40.18 -33.40
N ARG A 344 6.61 -41.21 -32.55
CA ARG A 344 5.60 -41.16 -31.47
C ARG A 344 5.95 -40.12 -30.41
N MET A 345 7.23 -39.97 -30.07
CA MET A 345 7.70 -38.96 -29.13
C MET A 345 7.50 -37.55 -29.70
N ILE A 346 7.83 -37.32 -30.97
CA ILE A 346 7.59 -36.05 -31.66
C ILE A 346 6.09 -35.69 -31.61
N ALA A 347 5.20 -36.62 -31.95
CA ALA A 347 3.76 -36.37 -31.91
C ALA A 347 3.25 -36.05 -30.49
N ARG A 348 3.79 -36.72 -29.46
CA ARG A 348 3.47 -36.44 -28.05
C ARG A 348 3.91 -35.02 -27.65
N LEU A 349 5.16 -34.67 -27.95
CA LEU A 349 5.71 -33.34 -27.66
C LEU A 349 4.97 -32.24 -28.42
N GLN A 350 4.56 -32.48 -29.67
CA GLN A 350 3.73 -31.55 -30.44
C GLN A 350 2.37 -31.31 -29.76
N ASN A 351 1.71 -32.36 -29.28
CA ASN A 351 0.45 -32.23 -28.54
C ASN A 351 0.63 -31.50 -27.20
N GLU A 352 1.73 -31.74 -26.50
CA GLU A 352 2.06 -31.04 -25.26
C GLU A 352 2.32 -29.54 -25.51
N ILE A 353 3.07 -29.21 -26.56
CA ILE A 353 3.27 -27.83 -27.01
C ILE A 353 1.93 -27.16 -27.31
N GLU A 354 1.03 -27.82 -28.03
CA GLU A 354 -0.27 -27.26 -28.38
C GLU A 354 -1.17 -27.09 -27.14
N SER A 355 -1.12 -28.04 -26.21
CA SER A 355 -1.82 -27.94 -24.92
C SER A 355 -1.33 -26.76 -24.10
N VAL A 356 -0.01 -26.59 -23.95
CA VAL A 356 0.61 -25.48 -23.21
C VAL A 356 0.32 -24.14 -23.91
N LYS A 357 0.35 -24.08 -25.24
CA LYS A 357 -0.07 -22.89 -25.99
C LYS A 357 -1.53 -22.53 -25.73
N GLY A 358 -2.42 -23.52 -25.71
CA GLY A 358 -3.83 -23.32 -25.35
C GLY A 358 -4.01 -22.80 -23.94
N GLN A 359 -3.26 -23.34 -22.96
CA GLN A 359 -3.27 -22.85 -21.58
C GLN A 359 -2.76 -21.40 -21.49
N ARG A 360 -1.67 -21.07 -22.19
CA ARG A 360 -1.15 -19.70 -22.24
C ARG A 360 -2.18 -18.74 -22.82
N ALA A 361 -2.81 -19.06 -23.94
CA ALA A 361 -3.83 -18.22 -24.55
C ALA A 361 -5.05 -18.01 -23.62
N ASN A 362 -5.46 -19.05 -22.88
CA ASN A 362 -6.53 -18.95 -21.89
C ASN A 362 -6.15 -18.05 -20.69
N LEU A 363 -4.91 -18.16 -20.20
CA LEU A 363 -4.41 -17.29 -19.13
C LEU A 363 -4.28 -15.84 -19.60
N GLU A 364 -3.79 -15.60 -20.81
CA GLU A 364 -3.73 -14.27 -21.42
C GLU A 364 -5.13 -13.64 -21.56
N ALA A 365 -6.13 -14.44 -21.96
CA ALA A 365 -7.52 -13.99 -22.01
C ALA A 365 -8.08 -13.64 -20.62
N GLN A 366 -7.78 -14.45 -19.59
CA GLN A 366 -8.20 -14.16 -18.22
C GLN A 366 -7.52 -12.92 -17.65
N ILE A 367 -6.24 -12.70 -17.96
CA ILE A 367 -5.53 -11.47 -17.57
C ILE A 367 -6.19 -10.27 -18.22
N ALA A 368 -6.44 -10.30 -19.53
CA ALA A 368 -7.11 -9.21 -20.24
C ALA A 368 -8.50 -8.90 -19.66
N GLU A 369 -9.30 -9.93 -19.34
CA GLU A 369 -10.62 -9.75 -18.73
C GLU A 369 -10.53 -9.18 -17.30
N ALA A 370 -9.53 -9.59 -16.52
CA ALA A 370 -9.28 -9.06 -15.18
C ALA A 370 -8.82 -7.59 -15.24
N GLU A 371 -7.95 -7.25 -16.19
CA GLU A 371 -7.50 -5.88 -16.45
C GLU A 371 -8.66 -4.98 -16.87
N GLU A 372 -9.50 -5.41 -17.82
CA GLU A 372 -10.68 -4.66 -18.25
C GLU A 372 -11.67 -4.44 -17.09
N ARG A 373 -11.96 -5.49 -16.32
CA ARG A 373 -12.83 -5.40 -15.14
C ARG A 373 -12.24 -4.45 -14.08
N GLY A 374 -10.93 -4.51 -13.87
CA GLY A 374 -10.21 -3.60 -12.97
C GLY A 374 -10.29 -2.15 -13.44
N GLU A 375 -10.08 -1.90 -14.74
CA GLU A 375 -10.16 -0.56 -15.33
C GLU A 375 -11.57 0.02 -15.20
N LEU A 376 -12.61 -0.78 -15.44
CA LEU A 376 -14.00 -0.37 -15.25
C LEU A 376 -14.31 -0.01 -13.79
N ALA A 377 -13.83 -0.81 -12.83
CA ALA A 377 -14.01 -0.52 -11.40
C ALA A 377 -13.31 0.79 -10.99
N VAL A 378 -12.11 1.05 -11.52
CA VAL A 378 -11.39 2.31 -11.29
C VAL A 378 -12.13 3.50 -11.92
N LYS A 379 -12.67 3.34 -13.13
CA LYS A 379 -13.48 4.38 -13.79
C LYS A 379 -14.73 4.72 -12.98
N ASP A 380 -15.44 3.71 -12.47
CA ASP A 380 -16.63 3.89 -11.63
C ASP A 380 -16.29 4.58 -10.30
N ALA A 381 -15.24 4.13 -9.61
CA ALA A 381 -14.77 4.79 -8.39
C ALA A 381 -14.39 6.27 -8.63
N LYS A 382 -13.70 6.57 -9.75
CA LYS A 382 -13.36 7.95 -10.14
C LYS A 382 -14.59 8.79 -10.47
N LEU A 383 -15.64 8.20 -11.07
CA LEU A 383 -16.91 8.87 -11.29
C LEU A 383 -17.57 9.18 -9.95
N ARG A 384 -17.62 8.21 -9.04
CA ARG A 384 -18.22 8.39 -7.72
C ARG A 384 -17.52 9.45 -6.88
N ILE A 385 -16.19 9.52 -6.93
CA ILE A 385 -15.41 10.58 -6.29
C ILE A 385 -15.82 11.95 -6.85
N ARG A 386 -15.88 12.10 -8.18
CA ARG A 386 -16.30 13.36 -8.82
C ARG A 386 -17.72 13.77 -8.41
N ASP A 387 -18.66 12.84 -8.38
CA ASP A 387 -20.03 13.14 -7.94
C ASP A 387 -20.09 13.63 -6.49
N LEU A 388 -19.26 13.05 -5.61
CA LEU A 388 -19.16 13.46 -4.20
C LEU A 388 -18.47 14.82 -4.05
N GLU A 389 -17.44 15.10 -4.84
CA GLU A 389 -16.79 16.43 -4.90
C GLU A 389 -17.78 17.51 -5.36
N ASP A 390 -18.56 17.24 -6.40
CA ASP A 390 -19.61 18.14 -6.89
C ASP A 390 -20.70 18.36 -5.84
N ALA A 391 -21.15 17.31 -5.17
CA ALA A 391 -22.12 17.41 -4.08
C ALA A 391 -21.58 18.24 -2.91
N LEU A 392 -20.32 18.03 -2.53
CA LEU A 392 -19.64 18.82 -1.49
C LEU A 392 -19.55 20.30 -1.89
N GLN A 393 -19.24 20.59 -3.16
CA GLN A 393 -19.15 21.95 -3.66
C GLN A 393 -20.51 22.65 -3.66
N ARG A 394 -21.58 21.95 -4.06
CA ARG A 394 -22.96 22.47 -3.96
C ARG A 394 -23.34 22.75 -2.50
N ALA A 395 -23.05 21.82 -1.59
CA ALA A 395 -23.32 22.02 -0.16
C ALA A 395 -22.57 23.23 0.43
N LYS A 396 -21.31 23.45 0.03
CA LYS A 396 -20.55 24.65 0.41
C LYS A 396 -21.19 25.94 -0.12
N GLN A 397 -21.65 25.93 -1.37
CA GLN A 397 -22.35 27.09 -1.96
C GLN A 397 -23.68 27.37 -1.25
N ASP A 398 -24.44 26.34 -0.92
CA ASP A 398 -25.69 26.45 -0.15
C ASP A 398 -25.44 27.00 1.25
N MET A 399 -24.42 26.51 1.95
CA MET A 399 -24.03 27.04 3.26
C MET A 399 -23.64 28.52 3.16
N ALA A 400 -22.84 28.90 2.15
CA ALA A 400 -22.47 30.29 1.92
C ALA A 400 -23.68 31.18 1.60
N ARG A 401 -24.68 30.64 0.91
CA ARG A 401 -25.96 31.33 0.66
C ARG A 401 -26.75 31.52 1.95
N GLN A 402 -26.92 30.47 2.76
CA GLN A 402 -27.62 30.55 4.05
C GLN A 402 -26.99 31.59 4.97
N VAL A 403 -25.66 31.63 5.06
CA VAL A 403 -24.94 32.64 5.86
C VAL A 403 -25.27 34.06 5.39
N ARG A 404 -25.36 34.29 4.07
CA ARG A 404 -25.77 35.60 3.53
C ARG A 404 -27.22 35.93 3.89
N GLU A 405 -28.14 35.00 3.69
CA GLU A 405 -29.57 35.18 4.03
C GLU A 405 -29.76 35.45 5.54
N TYR A 406 -29.02 34.75 6.41
CA TYR A 406 -29.03 35.02 7.86
C TYR A 406 -28.47 36.40 8.21
N GLN A 407 -27.41 36.85 7.53
CA GLN A 407 -26.85 38.18 7.75
C GLN A 407 -27.83 39.27 7.31
N GLU A 408 -28.51 39.10 6.17
CA GLU A 408 -29.56 40.01 5.70
C GLU A 408 -30.73 40.08 6.69
N LEU A 409 -31.19 38.92 7.19
CA LEU A 409 -32.26 38.86 8.18
C LEU A 409 -31.86 39.53 9.50
N MET A 410 -30.61 39.33 9.94
CA MET A 410 -30.06 40.03 11.11
C MET A 410 -30.06 41.54 10.91
N ASN A 411 -29.67 42.03 9.73
CA ASN A 411 -29.69 43.45 9.41
C ASN A 411 -31.10 44.03 9.47
N VAL A 412 -32.11 43.31 8.93
CA VAL A 412 -33.53 43.71 9.04
C VAL A 412 -33.98 43.74 10.50
N LYS A 413 -33.61 42.73 11.30
CA LYS A 413 -33.93 42.70 12.74
C LYS A 413 -33.34 43.90 13.47
N LEU A 414 -32.08 44.26 13.20
CA LEU A 414 -31.44 45.43 13.81
C LEU A 414 -32.15 46.73 13.39
N ALA A 415 -32.57 46.86 12.12
CA ALA A 415 -33.35 48.01 11.66
C ALA A 415 -34.69 48.11 12.41
N LEU A 416 -35.40 46.99 12.56
CA LEU A 416 -36.66 46.93 13.31
C LEU A 416 -36.47 47.26 14.80
N ASP A 417 -35.39 46.79 15.44
CA ASP A 417 -35.09 47.16 16.83
C ASP A 417 -34.87 48.67 16.98
N ILE A 418 -34.20 49.29 16.01
CA ILE A 418 -34.01 50.74 15.96
C ILE A 418 -35.37 51.43 15.82
N GLU A 419 -36.23 50.97 14.91
CA GLU A 419 -37.60 51.52 14.76
C GLU A 419 -38.42 51.38 16.05
N ILE A 420 -38.39 50.23 16.72
CA ILE A 420 -39.09 50.04 18.00
C ILE A 420 -38.52 50.99 19.07
N ALA A 421 -37.19 51.16 19.13
CA ALA A 421 -36.56 52.07 20.06
C ALA A 421 -36.93 53.53 19.79
N THR A 422 -37.02 53.94 18.51
CA THR A 422 -37.46 55.29 18.14
C THR A 422 -38.95 55.50 18.43
N TYR A 423 -39.81 54.52 18.14
CA TYR A 423 -41.22 54.56 18.53
C TYR A 423 -41.40 54.67 20.04
N ARG A 424 -40.68 53.87 20.84
CA ARG A 424 -40.70 53.97 22.31
C ARG A 424 -40.29 55.36 22.79
N LYS A 425 -39.20 55.91 22.25
CA LYS A 425 -38.73 57.27 22.60
C LYS A 425 -39.73 58.37 22.23
N LEU A 426 -40.44 58.25 21.11
CA LEU A 426 -41.51 59.16 20.72
C LEU A 426 -42.71 59.07 21.67
N LEU A 427 -43.10 57.85 22.05
CA LEU A 427 -44.16 57.59 23.03
C LEU A 427 -43.79 58.15 24.42
N GLU A 428 -42.57 57.91 24.90
CA GLU A 428 -42.04 58.50 26.14
C GLU A 428 -42.01 60.04 26.08
N GLY A 429 -41.67 60.61 24.91
CA GLY A 429 -41.72 62.04 24.66
C GLY A 429 -43.15 62.61 24.70
N GLU A 430 -44.12 61.89 24.16
CA GLU A 430 -45.54 62.28 24.17
C GLU A 430 -46.15 62.13 25.57
N GLU A 431 -45.84 61.05 26.30
CA GLU A 431 -46.19 60.89 27.72
C GLU A 431 -45.57 61.99 28.58
N SER A 432 -44.33 62.40 28.29
CA SER A 432 -43.69 63.54 28.96
C SER A 432 -44.41 64.85 28.66
N ARG A 433 -44.89 65.05 27.42
CA ARG A 433 -45.69 66.24 27.04
C ARG A 433 -47.09 66.25 27.68
N ILE A 434 -47.72 65.09 27.83
CA ILE A 434 -49.03 64.93 28.47
C ILE A 434 -48.91 65.06 29.99
N SER A 435 -47.88 64.46 30.60
CA SER A 435 -47.61 64.50 32.05
C SER A 435 -47.11 65.87 32.53
N SER A 436 -46.40 66.62 31.68
CA SER A 436 -45.88 67.96 31.99
C SER A 436 -46.89 69.11 31.79
N GLY A 437 -48.08 68.85 31.25
CA GLY A 437 -48.99 69.91 30.79
C GLY A 437 -48.45 70.59 29.52
N GLY A 438 -49.18 70.42 28.42
CA GLY A 438 -48.69 70.68 27.06
C GLY A 438 -47.91 71.99 26.86
N ALA A 439 -46.63 71.86 26.52
CA ALA A 439 -45.82 72.92 25.95
C ALA A 439 -45.44 72.60 24.49
N SER A 440 -45.47 73.64 23.67
CA SER A 440 -45.38 73.67 22.21
C SER A 440 -44.05 73.15 21.65
N ALA A 441 -44.10 72.41 20.54
CA ALA A 441 -42.93 71.94 19.81
C ALA A 441 -42.38 73.04 18.88
N THR A 442 -41.10 73.39 19.01
CA THR A 442 -40.36 74.20 18.03
C THR A 442 -39.60 73.29 17.08
N ILE A 443 -40.02 73.25 15.82
CA ILE A 443 -39.36 72.50 14.73
C ILE A 443 -38.31 73.41 14.08
N HIS A 444 -37.05 72.96 14.06
CA HIS A 444 -36.00 73.61 13.27
C HIS A 444 -35.70 72.74 12.04
N VAL A 445 -36.16 73.18 10.86
CA VAL A 445 -35.83 72.58 9.56
C VAL A 445 -34.56 73.24 9.04
N GLN A 446 -33.51 72.46 8.77
CA GLN A 446 -32.35 72.94 8.02
C GLN A 446 -32.18 72.10 6.76
N GLN A 447 -32.63 72.67 5.65
CA GLN A 447 -32.35 72.25 4.29
C GLN A 447 -30.88 72.57 3.97
N SER A 448 -30.15 71.61 3.42
CA SER A 448 -28.96 71.90 2.62
C SER A 448 -28.93 71.01 1.38
N SER A 449 -28.73 71.69 0.27
CA SER A 449 -28.84 71.25 -1.11
C SER A 449 -27.45 71.13 -1.74
N GLY A 450 -27.29 70.17 -2.65
CA GLY A 450 -26.47 70.33 -3.85
C GLY A 450 -25.15 69.57 -3.90
N GLY A 451 -24.91 68.89 -5.04
CA GLY A 451 -23.57 68.48 -5.46
C GLY A 451 -23.53 67.30 -6.44
N ASN A 452 -23.75 67.56 -7.74
CA ASN A 452 -23.42 66.65 -8.84
C ASN A 452 -21.90 66.56 -9.04
N TYR A 453 -21.35 65.35 -9.24
CA TYR A 453 -20.19 65.15 -10.12
C TYR A 453 -20.15 63.73 -10.70
N SER A 454 -20.07 63.68 -12.02
CA SER A 454 -19.65 62.57 -12.86
C SER A 454 -18.12 62.47 -12.94
N SER A 455 -17.54 61.27 -12.88
CA SER A 455 -16.43 60.89 -13.80
C SER A 455 -16.08 59.39 -13.72
N ALA A 456 -16.03 58.77 -14.90
CA ALA A 456 -15.01 57.87 -15.48
C ALA A 456 -14.16 56.93 -14.59
N GLY A 457 -13.92 55.73 -15.14
CA GLY A 457 -13.21 54.62 -14.50
C GLY A 457 -11.68 54.57 -14.67
N SER A 458 -11.18 53.33 -14.68
CA SER A 458 -9.79 52.85 -14.50
C SER A 458 -9.43 52.73 -13.02
N GLY A 459 -8.98 51.58 -12.50
CA GLY A 459 -7.94 50.71 -13.03
C GLY A 459 -6.68 50.99 -12.20
N GLY A 460 -6.40 50.18 -11.19
CA GLY A 460 -5.24 50.42 -10.32
C GLY A 460 -5.20 49.52 -9.09
N VAL A 461 -4.53 48.38 -9.24
CA VAL A 461 -4.09 47.49 -8.17
C VAL A 461 -2.72 47.97 -7.67
N GLY A 462 -2.52 48.10 -6.36
CA GLY A 462 -1.22 48.36 -5.71
C GLY A 462 -1.37 49.05 -4.35
N LEU A 463 -1.42 48.31 -3.24
CA LEU A 463 -0.30 47.93 -2.36
C LEU A 463 0.16 49.05 -1.40
N ILE A 464 -0.12 48.90 -0.09
CA ILE A 464 0.79 49.23 1.04
C ILE A 464 0.44 48.28 2.21
N THR A 465 1.09 47.12 2.35
CA THR A 465 2.22 46.81 3.28
C THR A 465 2.05 47.27 4.74
N GLY A 466 1.99 46.31 5.66
CA GLY A 466 2.08 46.57 7.11
C GLY A 466 2.01 45.31 7.98
N MET A 467 3.14 44.60 8.08
CA MET A 467 3.56 43.72 9.20
C MET A 467 2.72 42.49 9.53
N PHE A 468 3.23 41.29 9.22
CA PHE A 468 3.74 40.32 10.22
C PHE A 468 4.30 39.10 9.48
N ALA A 469 5.61 39.10 9.26
CA ALA A 469 6.38 37.91 9.00
C ALA A 469 6.78 37.30 10.34
N PHE A 470 6.59 35.99 10.54
CA PHE A 470 7.56 35.05 11.14
C PHE A 470 6.98 33.60 11.13
N ILE A 471 7.38 32.84 10.09
CA ILE A 471 7.89 31.45 10.11
C ILE A 471 7.16 30.40 10.98
N LEU A 472 6.53 29.38 10.33
CA LEU A 472 6.73 27.94 10.66
C LEU A 472 6.06 26.95 9.67
N VAL A 473 6.58 26.71 8.46
CA VAL A 473 6.17 25.54 7.61
C VAL A 473 7.33 24.83 6.90
N HIS A 474 8.61 25.09 7.23
CA HIS A 474 9.72 24.42 6.54
C HIS A 474 10.74 23.77 7.48
N TRP A 475 10.27 22.91 8.37
CA TRP A 475 11.12 21.90 9.01
C TRP A 475 10.26 20.75 9.55
N ILE A 476 10.19 19.64 8.81
CA ILE A 476 9.98 18.21 9.19
C ILE A 476 9.50 17.48 7.92
N LEU A 477 10.44 17.33 6.99
CA LEU A 477 10.50 16.28 5.96
C LEU A 477 11.95 16.34 5.48
N GLY A 478 12.82 15.66 6.22
CA GLY A 478 14.26 15.71 5.98
C GLY A 478 15.11 15.26 7.17
N SER A 479 14.79 14.12 7.77
CA SER A 479 15.73 13.19 8.42
C SER A 479 15.05 11.83 8.56
#